data_AF-A0A016SII3-F1
#
_entry.id   AF-A0A016SII3-F1
#
_cell.length_a   1.000
_cell.length_b   1.000
_cell.length_c   1.000
_cell.angle_alpha   90.00
_cell.angle_beta   90.00
_cell.angle_gamma   90.00
#
_symmetry.space_group_name_H-M   'P 1'
#
loop_
_entity.id
_entity.type
_entity.pdbx_description
1 polymer ?
#
loop_
_entity_poly.entity_id
_entity_poly.type
_entity_poly.pdbx_seq_one_letter_code
_entity_poly.pdbx_strand_id
1 'polypeptide(L)'
;MFSENWLSIQSHRSSDVQLRCARLSALILLLVIFRYLVRNTFLNTDDCICFDTHGRSYDFCYRPLGNSSVIGKKFSCDHLERLENLGLLDSTTPATLTQEMDPVFVTAFSQSHFLEGKRLIASIRAFYKTARIVVYDIGLSKKGAVRAKRWCHVEYRLFNFKDHPHYFRQLHTFRWKPIVIAEALRDFGVIWYMDTSVILQKGDLRHIYALIKCRQTPRIRYY
;
A
#
# COMPACT_ATOMS: atom_id res chain seq x y z
N MET A 1 -37.56 -53.23 56.02
CA MET A 1 -37.03 -53.53 54.67
C MET A 1 -37.19 -52.31 53.78
N PHE A 2 -36.40 -51.25 54.03
CA PHE A 2 -36.39 -50.00 53.26
C PHE A 2 -34.97 -49.44 53.39
N SER A 3 -34.06 -49.85 52.50
CA SER A 3 -32.67 -49.36 52.50
C SER A 3 -31.99 -49.50 51.12
N GLU A 4 -32.39 -50.48 50.31
CA GLU A 4 -31.64 -50.78 49.06
C GLU A 4 -32.04 -49.97 47.82
N ASN A 5 -33.12 -49.19 47.84
CA ASN A 5 -33.62 -48.48 46.65
C ASN A 5 -33.11 -47.04 46.45
N TRP A 6 -32.39 -46.44 47.41
CA TRP A 6 -31.93 -45.04 47.28
C TRP A 6 -30.55 -44.90 46.62
N LEU A 7 -29.68 -45.90 46.76
CA LEU A 7 -28.32 -45.89 46.19
C LEU A 7 -28.30 -46.10 44.67
N SER A 8 -29.23 -46.89 44.14
CA SER A 8 -29.37 -47.16 42.69
C SER A 8 -29.93 -45.95 41.92
N ILE A 9 -30.82 -45.17 42.52
CA ILE A 9 -31.41 -43.98 41.90
C ILE A 9 -30.41 -42.80 41.83
N GLN A 10 -29.57 -42.62 42.86
CA GLN A 10 -28.49 -41.61 42.83
C GLN A 10 -27.38 -41.94 41.83
N SER A 11 -27.03 -43.22 41.69
CA SER A 11 -26.05 -43.70 40.68
C SER A 11 -26.53 -43.45 39.25
N HIS A 12 -27.81 -43.75 38.95
CA HIS A 12 -28.39 -43.52 37.62
C HIS A 12 -28.51 -42.03 37.27
N ARG A 13 -28.86 -41.18 38.23
CA ARG A 13 -29.00 -39.74 38.00
C ARG A 13 -27.65 -39.05 37.77
N SER A 14 -26.60 -39.51 38.44
CA SER A 14 -25.23 -39.01 38.27
C SER A 14 -24.63 -39.39 36.91
N SER A 15 -24.83 -40.65 36.49
CA SER A 15 -24.37 -41.14 35.18
C SER A 15 -25.09 -40.47 34.00
N ASP A 16 -26.40 -40.18 34.11
CA ASP A 16 -27.14 -39.42 33.10
C ASP A 16 -26.67 -37.97 32.95
N VAL A 17 -26.33 -37.30 34.05
CA VAL A 17 -25.79 -35.93 34.03
C VAL A 17 -24.38 -35.91 33.43
N GLN A 18 -23.53 -36.87 33.80
CA GLN A 18 -22.20 -37.02 33.19
C GLN A 18 -22.29 -37.31 31.69
N LEU A 19 -23.22 -38.15 31.25
CA LEU A 19 -23.43 -38.46 29.83
C LEU A 19 -23.95 -37.25 29.04
N ARG A 20 -24.81 -36.43 29.64
CA ARG A 20 -25.29 -35.17 29.03
C ARG A 20 -24.18 -34.13 28.90
N CYS A 21 -23.35 -33.95 29.94
CA CYS A 21 -22.18 -33.05 29.88
C CYS A 21 -21.15 -33.52 28.85
N ALA A 22 -20.88 -34.83 28.76
CA ALA A 22 -19.97 -35.39 27.76
C ALA A 22 -20.49 -35.21 26.32
N ARG A 23 -21.81 -35.31 26.10
CA ARG A 23 -22.43 -35.02 24.80
C ARG A 23 -22.33 -33.54 24.43
N LEU A 24 -22.53 -32.64 25.40
CA LEU A 24 -22.44 -31.19 25.17
C LEU A 24 -21.00 -30.75 24.86
N SER A 25 -20.03 -31.28 25.59
CA SER A 25 -18.60 -30.99 25.34
C SER A 25 -18.13 -31.56 24.00
N ALA A 26 -18.56 -32.77 23.63
CA ALA A 26 -18.30 -33.34 22.31
C ALA A 26 -18.92 -32.50 21.17
N LEU A 27 -20.13 -31.97 21.36
CA LEU A 27 -20.81 -31.13 20.37
C LEU A 27 -20.09 -29.78 20.20
N ILE A 28 -19.63 -29.17 21.30
CA ILE A 28 -18.81 -27.95 21.26
C ILE A 28 -17.48 -28.22 20.55
N LEU A 29 -16.80 -29.33 20.87
CA LEU A 29 -15.55 -29.71 20.24
C LEU A 29 -15.75 -29.95 18.73
N LEU A 30 -16.84 -30.63 18.35
CA LEU A 30 -17.23 -30.83 16.95
C LEU A 30 -17.54 -29.50 16.25
N LEU A 31 -18.20 -28.54 16.91
CA LEU A 31 -18.44 -27.21 16.35
C LEU A 31 -17.14 -26.40 16.20
N VAL A 32 -16.19 -26.54 17.13
CA VAL A 32 -14.87 -25.91 17.03
C VAL A 32 -14.04 -26.54 15.92
N ILE A 33 -14.02 -27.87 15.84
CA ILE A 33 -13.36 -28.62 14.76
C ILE A 33 -14.01 -28.31 13.42
N PHE A 34 -15.34 -28.27 13.34
CA PHE A 34 -16.07 -27.91 12.12
C PHE A 34 -15.79 -26.47 11.73
N ARG A 35 -15.79 -25.51 12.67
CA ARG A 35 -15.37 -24.12 12.40
C ARG A 35 -13.92 -24.05 11.95
N TYR A 36 -13.02 -24.82 12.56
CA TYR A 36 -11.61 -24.88 12.18
C TYR A 36 -11.45 -25.47 10.78
N LEU A 37 -12.10 -26.60 10.49
CA LEU A 37 -12.07 -27.28 9.21
C LEU A 37 -12.71 -26.42 8.12
N VAL A 38 -13.91 -25.86 8.32
CA VAL A 38 -14.56 -24.93 7.39
C VAL A 38 -13.68 -23.70 7.15
N ARG A 39 -13.07 -23.13 8.19
CA ARG A 39 -12.13 -22.02 8.04
C ARG A 39 -10.88 -22.44 7.24
N ASN A 40 -10.40 -23.67 7.40
CA ASN A 40 -9.20 -24.16 6.72
C ASN A 40 -9.48 -24.69 5.31
N THR A 41 -10.70 -25.16 5.02
CA THR A 41 -11.12 -25.66 3.70
C THR A 41 -11.72 -24.58 2.81
N PHE A 42 -12.42 -23.57 3.38
CA PHE A 42 -13.00 -22.46 2.60
C PHE A 42 -12.12 -21.19 2.53
N LEU A 43 -11.16 -20.96 3.44
CA LEU A 43 -10.23 -19.81 3.32
C LEU A 43 -8.90 -20.15 2.66
N ASN A 44 -8.73 -21.36 2.14
CA ASN A 44 -7.51 -21.76 1.46
C ASN A 44 -7.80 -22.04 -0.02
N THR A 45 -8.36 -21.04 -0.68
CA THR A 45 -8.20 -20.94 -2.13
C THR A 45 -7.05 -19.99 -2.38
N ASP A 46 -6.02 -20.54 -3.01
CA ASP A 46 -4.93 -19.87 -3.73
C ASP A 46 -5.48 -18.99 -4.88
N ASP A 47 -6.57 -18.26 -4.66
CA ASP A 47 -7.17 -17.42 -5.66
C ASP A 47 -6.55 -16.02 -5.56
N CYS A 48 -5.46 -15.82 -6.29
CA CYS A 48 -4.82 -14.52 -6.43
C CYS A 48 -5.68 -13.49 -7.17
N ILE A 49 -6.81 -13.92 -7.74
CA ILE A 49 -7.61 -13.08 -8.63
C ILE A 49 -8.57 -12.21 -7.84
N CYS A 50 -8.69 -10.96 -8.28
CA CYS A 50 -9.74 -10.03 -7.91
C CYS A 50 -10.51 -9.65 -9.17
N PHE A 51 -11.83 -9.54 -9.09
CA PHE A 51 -12.67 -9.13 -10.20
C PHE A 51 -13.19 -7.71 -9.95
N ASP A 52 -13.18 -6.88 -10.98
CA ASP A 52 -13.86 -5.59 -10.94
C ASP A 52 -15.38 -5.73 -11.18
N THR A 53 -16.09 -4.60 -11.15
CA THR A 53 -17.54 -4.55 -11.40
C THR A 53 -17.94 -4.91 -12.83
N HIS A 54 -17.00 -4.91 -13.77
CA HIS A 54 -17.20 -5.26 -15.18
C HIS A 54 -16.78 -6.71 -15.50
N GLY A 55 -16.33 -7.47 -14.50
CA GLY A 55 -15.86 -8.85 -14.66
C GLY A 55 -14.41 -9.00 -15.16
N ARG A 56 -13.62 -7.91 -15.20
CA ARG A 56 -12.18 -7.97 -15.49
C ARG A 56 -11.42 -8.54 -14.30
N SER A 57 -10.54 -9.50 -14.56
CA SER A 57 -9.72 -10.17 -13.56
C SER A 57 -8.34 -9.53 -13.41
N TYR A 58 -7.89 -9.33 -12.18
CA TYR A 58 -6.57 -8.80 -11.84
C TYR A 58 -5.85 -9.72 -10.85
N ASP A 59 -4.55 -9.91 -11.04
CA ASP A 59 -3.73 -10.72 -10.14
C ASP A 59 -3.16 -9.86 -8.99
N PHE A 60 -3.58 -10.16 -7.76
CA PHE A 60 -3.24 -9.42 -6.55
C PHE A 60 -2.16 -10.13 -5.71
N CYS A 61 -1.49 -11.14 -6.27
CA CYS A 61 -0.36 -11.80 -5.64
C CYS A 61 0.97 -11.34 -6.26
N TYR A 62 1.89 -10.89 -5.41
CA TYR A 62 3.25 -10.61 -5.84
C TYR A 62 3.99 -11.92 -6.17
N ARG A 63 4.66 -11.95 -7.34
CA ARG A 63 5.59 -13.02 -7.73
C ARG A 63 6.94 -12.40 -8.08
N PRO A 64 8.05 -12.81 -7.44
CA PRO A 64 9.35 -12.24 -7.71
C PRO A 64 9.88 -12.63 -9.09
N LEU A 65 10.60 -11.70 -9.73
CA LEU A 65 11.29 -11.95 -10.99
C LEU A 65 12.36 -13.02 -10.78
N GLY A 66 12.22 -14.17 -11.47
CA GLY A 66 13.16 -15.29 -11.42
C GLY A 66 12.72 -16.48 -10.57
N ASN A 67 11.62 -16.37 -9.81
CA ASN A 67 11.02 -17.52 -9.15
C ASN A 67 9.49 -17.35 -9.01
N SER A 68 8.75 -17.79 -10.03
CA SER A 68 7.29 -17.72 -10.06
C SER A 68 6.61 -18.69 -9.09
N SER A 69 7.34 -19.65 -8.53
CA SER A 69 6.83 -20.61 -7.56
C SER A 69 6.66 -19.99 -6.17
N VAL A 70 7.29 -18.85 -5.90
CA VAL A 70 7.09 -18.08 -4.67
C VAL A 70 5.93 -17.11 -4.89
N ILE A 71 4.84 -17.34 -4.17
CA ILE A 71 3.64 -16.52 -4.23
C ILE A 71 3.55 -15.72 -2.92
N GLY A 72 3.53 -14.39 -3.04
CA GLY A 72 3.31 -13.50 -1.91
C GLY A 72 1.87 -13.54 -1.41
N LYS A 73 1.64 -13.04 -0.20
CA LYS A 73 0.29 -12.91 0.36
C LYS A 73 -0.58 -12.06 -0.58
N LYS A 74 -1.78 -12.56 -0.92
CA LYS A 74 -2.78 -11.82 -1.70
C LYS A 74 -3.08 -10.46 -1.08
N PHE A 75 -3.01 -9.40 -1.87
CA PHE A 75 -3.47 -8.07 -1.49
C PHE A 75 -5.01 -8.03 -1.43
N SER A 76 -5.61 -7.23 -0.54
CA SER A 76 -7.07 -7.23 -0.42
C SER A 76 -7.75 -6.72 -1.70
N CYS A 77 -8.74 -7.46 -2.20
CA CYS A 77 -9.56 -7.03 -3.33
C CYS A 77 -10.41 -5.79 -3.00
N ASP A 78 -10.63 -5.48 -1.71
CA ASP A 78 -11.35 -4.27 -1.27
C ASP A 78 -10.69 -2.97 -1.74
N HIS A 79 -9.45 -3.04 -2.22
CA HIS A 79 -8.68 -1.90 -2.70
C HIS A 79 -8.62 -1.82 -4.23
N LEU A 80 -9.32 -2.69 -4.96
CA LEU A 80 -9.26 -2.75 -6.42
C LEU A 80 -9.62 -1.42 -7.08
N GLU A 81 -10.80 -0.86 -6.76
CA GLU A 81 -11.25 0.42 -7.31
C GLU A 81 -10.24 1.55 -7.00
N ARG A 82 -9.68 1.54 -5.79
CA ARG A 82 -8.68 2.52 -5.38
C ARG A 82 -7.37 2.40 -6.17
N LEU A 83 -6.92 1.17 -6.44
CA LEU A 83 -5.74 0.93 -7.26
C LEU A 83 -6.00 1.30 -8.73
N GLU A 84 -7.20 1.06 -9.24
CA GLU A 84 -7.61 1.47 -10.58
C GLU A 84 -7.57 2.99 -10.72
N ASN A 85 -8.17 3.71 -9.76
CA ASN A 85 -8.17 5.17 -9.71
C ASN A 85 -6.76 5.77 -9.59
N LEU A 86 -5.79 5.00 -9.09
CA LEU A 86 -4.37 5.37 -9.03
C LEU A 86 -3.59 4.94 -10.28
N GLY A 87 -4.22 4.28 -11.25
CA GLY A 87 -3.56 3.77 -12.45
C GLY A 87 -2.57 2.63 -12.17
N LEU A 88 -2.80 1.84 -11.11
CA LEU A 88 -1.87 0.79 -10.64
C LEU A 88 -2.28 -0.63 -11.05
N LEU A 89 -3.40 -0.80 -11.73
CA LEU A 89 -3.88 -2.11 -12.18
C LEU A 89 -3.35 -2.50 -13.56
N ASP A 90 -3.07 -1.52 -14.43
CA ASP A 90 -2.54 -1.79 -15.76
C ASP A 90 -1.06 -2.14 -15.66
N SER A 91 -0.73 -3.37 -16.02
CA SER A 91 0.65 -3.88 -16.16
C SER A 91 1.28 -3.49 -17.51
N THR A 92 0.83 -2.39 -18.12
CA THR A 92 1.38 -1.98 -19.41
C THR A 92 2.86 -1.65 -19.27
N THR A 93 3.58 -2.03 -20.33
CA THR A 93 5.04 -2.07 -20.49
C THR A 93 5.80 -1.07 -19.61
N PRO A 94 6.88 -1.49 -18.91
CA PRO A 94 7.73 -0.57 -18.17
C PRO A 94 8.03 0.63 -19.05
N ALA A 95 7.71 1.84 -18.55
CA ALA A 95 7.92 3.08 -19.28
C ALA A 95 9.31 3.02 -19.92
N THR A 96 9.36 3.07 -21.26
CA THR A 96 10.66 3.08 -21.94
C THR A 96 11.27 4.43 -21.62
N LEU A 97 12.23 4.41 -20.70
CA LEU A 97 12.87 5.63 -20.22
C LEU A 97 13.73 6.22 -21.34
N THR A 98 13.13 7.04 -22.20
CA THR A 98 13.83 7.73 -23.28
C THR A 98 14.53 8.97 -22.74
N GLN A 99 15.55 9.43 -23.45
CA GLN A 99 16.34 10.61 -23.08
C GLN A 99 15.56 11.92 -23.22
N GLU A 100 14.37 11.88 -23.82
CA GLU A 100 13.49 13.03 -24.09
C GLU A 100 12.44 13.27 -23.01
N MET A 101 12.51 12.54 -21.90
CA MET A 101 11.54 12.72 -20.82
C MET A 101 11.74 14.06 -20.10
N ASP A 102 10.63 14.75 -19.85
CA ASP A 102 10.56 15.96 -19.01
C ASP A 102 9.93 15.62 -17.65
N PRO A 103 10.71 15.05 -16.70
CA PRO A 103 10.19 14.60 -15.43
C PRO A 103 9.71 15.76 -14.56
N VAL A 104 8.52 15.61 -13.98
CA VAL A 104 7.97 16.59 -13.04
C VAL A 104 8.62 16.40 -11.66
N PHE A 105 9.14 17.47 -11.06
CA PHE A 105 9.64 17.41 -9.69
C PHE A 105 8.47 17.39 -8.72
N VAL A 106 8.44 16.43 -7.82
CA VAL A 106 7.36 16.25 -6.85
C VAL A 106 7.93 16.25 -5.45
N THR A 107 7.32 17.00 -4.53
CA THR A 107 7.67 16.95 -3.11
C THR A 107 6.42 17.14 -2.26
N ALA A 108 6.52 16.82 -0.99
CA ALA A 108 5.44 16.96 -0.03
C ALA A 108 5.98 17.37 1.33
N PHE A 109 5.34 18.32 2.01
CA PHE A 109 5.76 18.73 3.35
C PHE A 109 4.66 19.41 4.15
N SER A 110 4.81 19.32 5.47
CA SER A 110 3.99 20.00 6.46
C SER A 110 4.65 21.29 6.93
N GLN A 111 3.97 22.04 7.79
CA GLN A 111 4.47 23.33 8.26
C GLN A 111 5.83 23.23 8.97
N SER A 112 6.10 22.12 9.67
CA SER A 112 7.37 21.92 10.38
C SER A 112 8.56 21.79 9.44
N HIS A 113 8.33 21.43 8.17
CA HIS A 113 9.37 21.26 7.15
C HIS A 113 9.29 22.33 6.04
N PHE A 114 8.64 23.46 6.32
CA PHE A 114 8.40 24.50 5.32
C PHE A 114 9.70 25.15 4.81
N LEU A 115 10.71 25.33 5.68
CA LEU A 115 11.98 25.94 5.28
C LEU A 115 12.81 24.97 4.44
N GLU A 116 12.81 23.69 4.79
CA GLU A 116 13.41 22.58 4.06
C GLU A 116 12.80 22.49 2.66
N GLY A 117 11.47 22.43 2.57
CA GLY A 117 10.75 22.46 1.29
C GLY A 117 11.07 23.69 0.45
N LYS A 118 11.12 24.88 1.07
CA LYS A 118 11.52 26.12 0.37
C LYS A 118 12.96 26.03 -0.16
N ARG A 119 13.90 25.49 0.62
CA ARG A 119 15.31 25.32 0.21
C ARG A 119 15.45 24.32 -0.93
N LEU A 120 14.74 23.19 -0.88
CA LEU A 120 14.69 22.23 -1.98
C LEU A 120 14.22 22.91 -3.27
N ILE A 121 13.09 23.61 -3.23
CA ILE A 121 12.53 24.29 -4.42
C ILE A 121 13.50 25.35 -4.95
N ALA A 122 14.13 26.12 -4.07
CA ALA A 122 15.16 27.08 -4.48
C ALA A 122 16.35 26.39 -5.16
N SER A 123 16.80 25.24 -4.66
CA SER A 123 17.89 24.47 -5.26
C SER A 123 17.52 23.87 -6.62
N ILE A 124 16.28 23.40 -6.79
CA ILE A 124 15.77 22.95 -8.10
C ILE A 124 15.78 24.14 -9.06
N ARG A 125 15.26 25.30 -8.66
CA ARG A 125 15.24 26.52 -9.47
C ARG A 125 16.63 27.09 -9.78
N ALA A 126 17.66 26.75 -9.01
CA ALA A 126 19.02 27.14 -9.33
C ALA A 126 19.46 26.55 -10.68
N PHE A 127 19.08 25.30 -10.97
CA PHE A 127 19.49 24.56 -12.15
C PHE A 127 18.39 24.40 -13.21
N TYR A 128 17.12 24.31 -12.79
CA TYR A 128 15.96 24.06 -13.63
C TYR A 128 14.97 25.22 -13.51
N LYS A 129 15.18 26.28 -14.31
CA LYS A 129 14.46 27.55 -14.18
C LYS A 129 12.96 27.42 -14.41
N THR A 130 12.56 26.62 -15.40
CA THR A 130 11.17 26.48 -15.87
C THR A 130 10.53 25.13 -15.58
N ALA A 131 11.28 24.15 -15.04
CA ALA A 131 10.76 22.80 -14.82
C ALA A 131 9.52 22.81 -13.93
N ARG A 132 8.53 21.99 -14.23
CA ARG A 132 7.31 21.89 -13.41
C ARG A 132 7.67 21.30 -12.04
N ILE A 133 7.19 21.95 -10.97
CA ILE A 133 7.30 21.45 -9.60
C ILE A 133 5.89 21.30 -9.03
N VAL A 134 5.60 20.17 -8.40
CA VAL A 134 4.36 19.91 -7.67
C VAL A 134 4.67 19.77 -6.19
N VAL A 135 3.97 20.56 -5.38
CA VAL A 135 4.06 20.54 -3.92
C VAL A 135 2.77 20.03 -3.33
N TYR A 136 2.85 18.88 -2.67
CA TYR A 136 1.78 18.33 -1.86
C TYR A 136 1.83 18.87 -0.43
N ASP A 137 0.81 19.63 -0.06
CA ASP A 137 0.55 20.09 1.30
C ASP A 137 -0.03 18.94 2.13
N ILE A 138 0.77 18.44 3.06
CA ILE A 138 0.39 17.39 4.02
C ILE A 138 0.18 17.95 5.43
N GLY A 139 0.03 19.27 5.59
CA GLY A 139 -0.20 19.93 6.87
C GLY A 139 0.49 21.28 7.03
N LEU A 140 0.41 22.17 6.05
CA LEU A 140 0.87 23.55 6.14
C LEU A 140 -0.11 24.41 6.95
N SER A 141 0.41 25.46 7.58
CA SER A 141 -0.43 26.52 8.11
C SER A 141 -1.07 27.31 6.96
N LYS A 142 -2.16 28.04 7.23
CA LYS A 142 -2.78 28.96 6.25
C LYS A 142 -1.75 29.91 5.62
N LYS A 143 -0.84 30.46 6.43
CA LYS A 143 0.24 31.35 5.95
C LYS A 143 1.24 30.60 5.07
N GLY A 144 1.62 29.38 5.45
CA GLY A 144 2.50 28.50 4.67
C GLY A 144 1.90 28.15 3.31
N ALA A 145 0.65 27.72 3.28
CA ALA A 145 -0.08 27.39 2.05
C ALA A 145 -0.19 28.60 1.09
N VAL A 146 -0.55 29.79 1.61
CA VAL A 146 -0.59 31.03 0.80
C VAL A 146 0.77 31.36 0.19
N ARG A 147 1.86 31.14 0.93
CA ARG A 147 3.22 31.36 0.40
C ARG A 147 3.58 30.32 -0.65
N ALA A 148 3.30 29.04 -0.42
CA ALA A 148 3.62 27.97 -1.36
C ALA A 148 2.90 28.13 -2.71
N LYS A 149 1.61 28.54 -2.69
CA LYS A 149 0.81 28.82 -3.88
C LYS A 149 1.35 29.96 -4.76
N ARG A 150 2.22 30.83 -4.23
CA ARG A 150 2.79 31.98 -4.95
C ARG A 150 4.16 31.68 -5.56
N TRP A 151 4.70 30.47 -5.37
CA TRP A 151 6.00 30.14 -5.92
C TRP A 151 5.95 29.94 -7.44
N CYS A 152 6.99 30.40 -8.12
CA CYS A 152 7.05 30.41 -9.58
C CYS A 152 7.13 28.99 -10.16
N HIS A 153 6.24 28.69 -11.12
CA HIS A 153 6.10 27.38 -11.76
C HIS A 153 5.94 26.23 -10.74
N VAL A 154 5.28 26.51 -9.62
CA VAL A 154 4.91 25.51 -8.60
C VAL A 154 3.41 25.30 -8.65
N GLU A 155 3.01 24.06 -8.86
CA GLU A 155 1.65 23.60 -8.65
C GLU A 155 1.47 23.17 -7.19
N TYR A 156 0.54 23.81 -6.49
CA TYR A 156 0.20 23.45 -5.12
C TYR A 156 -0.97 22.48 -5.12
N ARG A 157 -0.86 21.37 -4.37
CA ARG A 157 -1.91 20.39 -4.15
C ARG A 157 -2.12 20.16 -2.66
N LEU A 158 -3.36 20.12 -2.21
CA LEU A 158 -3.67 19.72 -0.82
C LEU A 158 -3.88 18.21 -0.77
N PHE A 159 -3.16 17.51 0.10
CA PHE A 159 -3.37 16.08 0.30
C PHE A 159 -4.68 15.83 1.05
N ASN A 160 -5.61 15.10 0.43
CA ASN A 160 -6.93 14.88 1.03
C ASN A 160 -6.90 13.72 2.05
N PHE A 161 -6.57 14.06 3.30
CA PHE A 161 -6.63 13.08 4.41
C PHE A 161 -8.04 12.56 4.73
N LYS A 162 -9.12 13.11 4.15
CA LYS A 162 -10.48 12.62 4.40
C LYS A 162 -10.74 11.30 3.69
N ASP A 163 -10.10 11.06 2.55
CA ASP A 163 -10.28 9.86 1.72
C ASP A 163 -9.40 8.69 2.20
N HIS A 164 -8.89 8.80 3.42
CA HIS A 164 -7.88 7.92 3.98
C HIS A 164 -8.21 7.59 5.44
N PRO A 165 -7.85 6.39 5.90
CA PRO A 165 -7.98 6.05 7.31
C PRO A 165 -7.26 7.06 8.21
N HIS A 166 -7.81 7.30 9.41
CA HIS A 166 -7.31 8.33 10.34
C HIS A 166 -5.80 8.24 10.61
N TYR A 167 -5.24 7.03 10.63
CA TYR A 167 -3.81 6.80 10.84
C TYR A 167 -2.89 7.41 9.76
N PHE A 168 -3.40 7.80 8.58
CA PHE A 168 -2.62 8.56 7.59
C PHE A 168 -2.17 9.93 8.08
N ARG A 169 -2.90 10.50 9.06
CA ARG A 169 -2.54 11.79 9.69
C ARG A 169 -1.29 11.69 10.56
N GLN A 170 -0.82 10.47 10.87
CA GLN A 170 0.44 10.25 11.57
C GLN A 170 1.61 10.43 10.58
N LEU A 171 1.99 11.69 10.34
CA LEU A 171 2.93 12.05 9.27
C LEU A 171 4.28 11.32 9.33
N HIS A 172 4.78 11.02 10.54
CA HIS A 172 6.03 10.31 10.79
C HIS A 172 6.04 8.86 10.28
N THR A 173 4.88 8.32 9.91
CA THR A 173 4.75 6.96 9.39
C THR A 173 4.85 6.92 7.86
N PHE A 174 4.91 8.10 7.21
CA PHE A 174 5.10 8.27 5.78
C PHE A 174 4.10 7.52 4.87
N ARG A 175 2.95 7.07 5.41
CA ARG A 175 1.94 6.31 4.65
C ARG A 175 1.32 7.08 3.50
N TRP A 176 1.26 8.41 3.62
CA TRP A 176 0.82 9.31 2.56
C TRP A 176 1.79 9.32 1.36
N LYS A 177 3.08 8.99 1.55
CA LYS A 177 4.13 9.14 0.53
C LYS A 177 3.94 8.22 -0.68
N PRO A 178 3.66 6.90 -0.51
CA PRO A 178 3.31 6.04 -1.63
C PRO A 178 2.08 6.54 -2.41
N ILE A 179 1.08 7.12 -1.74
CA ILE A 179 -0.12 7.67 -2.41
C ILE A 179 0.24 8.89 -3.25
N VAL A 180 0.98 9.84 -2.69
CA VAL A 180 1.47 11.02 -3.44
C VAL A 180 2.29 10.61 -4.67
N ILE A 181 3.16 9.61 -4.52
CA ILE A 181 3.95 9.07 -5.64
C ILE A 181 3.04 8.45 -6.70
N ALA A 182 2.07 7.62 -6.30
CA ALA A 182 1.14 6.98 -7.23
C ALA A 182 0.26 7.99 -7.98
N GLU A 183 -0.32 8.97 -7.28
CA GLU A 183 -1.09 10.06 -7.91
C GLU A 183 -0.25 10.86 -8.91
N ALA A 184 0.99 11.19 -8.54
CA ALA A 184 1.86 11.94 -9.43
C ALA A 184 2.33 11.11 -10.64
N LEU A 185 2.57 9.81 -10.47
CA LEU A 185 2.88 8.91 -11.58
C LEU A 185 1.69 8.76 -12.53
N ARG A 186 0.47 8.62 -12.00
CA ARG A 186 -0.76 8.60 -12.81
C ARG A 186 -0.91 9.88 -13.64
N ASP A 187 -0.66 11.04 -13.03
CA ASP A 187 -0.91 12.33 -13.66
C ASP A 187 0.20 12.76 -14.64
N PHE A 188 1.45 12.34 -14.42
CA PHE A 188 2.61 12.84 -15.17
C PHE A 188 3.40 11.75 -15.91
N GLY A 189 3.19 10.47 -15.62
CA GLY A 189 3.94 9.34 -16.15
C GLY A 189 5.34 9.21 -15.56
N VAL A 190 6.12 10.30 -15.53
CA VAL A 190 7.49 10.35 -15.03
C VAL A 190 7.67 11.49 -14.04
N ILE A 191 8.19 11.15 -12.86
CA ILE A 191 8.46 12.11 -11.81
C ILE A 191 9.86 11.98 -11.22
N TRP A 192 10.35 13.09 -10.68
CA TRP A 192 11.40 13.14 -9.68
C TRP A 192 10.77 13.41 -8.32
N TYR A 193 10.45 12.34 -7.56
CA TYR A 193 10.06 12.53 -6.16
C TYR A 193 11.30 12.91 -5.33
N MET A 194 11.25 14.07 -4.69
CA MET A 194 12.31 14.60 -3.84
C MET A 194 11.80 14.79 -2.42
N ASP A 195 12.46 14.14 -1.48
CA ASP A 195 12.25 14.42 -0.05
C ASP A 195 12.71 15.86 0.27
N THR A 196 12.02 16.56 1.18
CA THR A 196 12.37 17.96 1.49
C THR A 196 13.75 18.15 2.10
N SER A 197 14.35 17.09 2.62
CA SER A 197 15.73 17.07 3.09
C SER A 197 16.77 17.15 1.96
N VAL A 198 16.37 16.95 0.70
CA VAL A 198 17.28 16.97 -0.46
C VAL A 198 17.62 18.40 -0.88
N ILE A 199 18.88 18.63 -1.23
CA ILE A 199 19.36 19.86 -1.86
C ILE A 199 20.13 19.49 -3.13
N LEU A 200 19.73 20.05 -4.26
CA LEU A 200 20.45 19.86 -5.52
C LEU A 200 21.73 20.70 -5.50
N GLN A 201 22.86 20.06 -5.74
CA GLN A 201 24.16 20.71 -5.87
C GLN A 201 24.61 20.86 -7.32
N LYS A 202 24.02 20.07 -8.24
CA LYS A 202 24.33 20.07 -9.68
C LYS A 202 23.05 19.83 -10.48
N GLY A 203 22.97 20.45 -11.65
CA GLY A 203 21.88 20.27 -12.62
C GLY A 203 22.12 19.15 -13.64
N ASP A 204 23.30 18.52 -13.66
CA ASP A 204 23.57 17.47 -14.63
C ASP A 204 23.03 16.11 -14.13
N LEU A 205 21.89 15.69 -14.69
CA LEU A 205 21.28 14.38 -14.41
C LEU A 205 21.70 13.29 -15.40
N ARG A 206 22.60 13.56 -16.36
CA ARG A 206 23.02 12.56 -17.36
C ARG A 206 23.58 11.30 -16.73
N HIS A 207 24.33 11.45 -15.63
CA HIS A 207 24.84 10.30 -14.89
C HIS A 207 23.71 9.43 -14.34
N ILE A 208 22.64 10.04 -13.83
CA ILE A 208 21.48 9.30 -13.32
C ILE A 208 20.75 8.58 -14.46
N TYR A 209 20.53 9.25 -15.59
CA TYR A 209 19.93 8.63 -16.77
C TYR A 209 20.79 7.47 -17.31
N ALA A 210 22.12 7.59 -17.25
CA ALA A 210 23.04 6.52 -17.64
C ALA A 210 22.91 5.28 -16.73
N LEU A 211 22.76 5.48 -15.41
CA LEU A 211 22.55 4.37 -14.46
C LEU A 211 21.25 3.60 -14.75
N ILE A 212 20.19 4.33 -15.12
CA ILE A 212 18.90 3.74 -15.48
C ILE A 212 19.04 2.91 -16.76
N LYS A 213 19.62 3.48 -17.83
CA LYS A 213 19.85 2.79 -19.11
C LYS A 213 20.68 1.51 -18.91
N CYS A 214 21.73 1.58 -18.10
CA CYS A 214 22.56 0.41 -17.80
C CYS A 214 21.74 -0.76 -17.23
N ARG A 215 20.81 -0.49 -16.30
CA ARG A 215 19.94 -1.51 -15.70
C ARG A 215 18.89 -2.10 -16.65
N GLN A 216 18.52 -1.38 -17.70
CA GLN A 216 17.60 -1.89 -18.73
C GLN A 216 18.26 -2.88 -19.68
N THR A 217 19.60 -2.87 -19.76
CA THR A 217 20.35 -3.83 -20.57
C THR A 217 20.29 -5.21 -19.91
N PRO A 218 19.81 -6.27 -20.59
CA PRO A 218 19.84 -7.62 -20.03
C PRO A 218 21.28 -7.98 -19.64
N ARG A 219 21.49 -8.50 -18.43
CA ARG A 219 22.78 -9.11 -18.09
C ARG A 219 22.97 -10.30 -19.03
N ILE A 220 23.96 -10.22 -19.92
CA ILE A 220 24.42 -11.34 -20.73
C ILE A 220 24.74 -12.48 -19.75
N ARG A 221 23.93 -13.54 -19.78
CA ARG A 221 24.27 -14.80 -19.11
C ARG A 221 25.24 -15.52 -20.04
N TYR A 222 26.51 -15.57 -19.65
CA TYR A 222 27.43 -16.55 -20.24
C TYR A 222 26.97 -17.91 -19.73
N TYR A 223 26.43 -18.73 -20.64
CA TYR A 223 26.17 -20.15 -20.41
C TYR A 223 27.46 -20.92 -20.61
#